data_AF-A0A5C6LRG2-F1
#
_entry.id   AF-A0A5C6LRG2-F1
#
_cell.length_a   1.000
_cell.length_b   1.000
_cell.length_c   1.000
_cell.angle_alpha   90.00
_cell.angle_beta   90.00
_cell.angle_gamma   90.00
#
_symmetry.space_group_name_H-M   'P 1'
#
loop_
_entity.id
_entity.type
_entity.pdbx_description
1 polymer ?
#
loop_
_entity_poly.entity_id
_entity_poly.type
_entity_poly.pdbx_seq_one_letter_code
_entity_poly.pdbx_strand_id
1 'polypeptide(L)'
;MKGKTSNGFSEDEKAAGMVLYQTSDGSAVIVYQFSFILADGIAGAFPAMIKLTGMNMKRLFLGMTFFLSLVCSDIFAQQTKPARQLREGTHNFTLQWISWDKPGKVQIKKQQDGTFTVKGEQRGNDGDFVTIDGTLTVVTFAEMTFTGKIQTRYANINKGEVCDKTGTYHFLAKGARKYWRLQEMDNCEGNNVVDYVDIYF
;
A
#
# COMPACT_ATOMS: atom_id res chain seq x y z
N MET A 1 39.59 0.61 -34.34
CA MET A 1 39.58 -0.87 -34.38
C MET A 1 38.35 -1.38 -33.65
N LYS A 2 37.71 -2.43 -34.17
CA LYS A 2 36.35 -2.91 -33.81
C LYS A 2 36.21 -3.28 -32.32
N GLY A 3 35.18 -2.76 -31.67
CA GLY A 3 34.72 -3.21 -30.35
C GLY A 3 33.68 -4.31 -30.49
N LYS A 4 33.88 -5.42 -29.81
CA LYS A 4 33.04 -6.63 -29.82
C LYS A 4 31.98 -6.48 -28.73
N THR A 5 30.70 -6.53 -29.10
CA THR A 5 29.58 -6.65 -28.16
C THR A 5 29.34 -8.11 -27.80
N SER A 6 29.23 -8.41 -26.51
CA SER A 6 28.60 -9.62 -26.02
C SER A 6 27.62 -9.22 -24.91
N ASN A 7 26.33 -9.38 -25.19
CA ASN A 7 25.25 -9.16 -24.25
C ASN A 7 25.13 -10.34 -23.29
N GLY A 8 24.72 -10.03 -22.05
CA GLY A 8 24.03 -10.99 -21.20
C GLY A 8 24.41 -10.83 -19.73
N PHE A 9 23.70 -9.97 -19.00
CA PHE A 9 23.42 -10.20 -17.58
C PHE A 9 22.11 -9.48 -17.19
N SER A 10 21.34 -10.14 -16.33
CA SER A 10 19.97 -9.85 -15.92
C SER A 10 19.81 -8.51 -15.20
N GLU A 11 18.65 -7.87 -15.42
CA GLU A 11 18.14 -6.73 -14.65
C GLU A 11 17.97 -7.13 -13.17
N ASP A 12 18.98 -6.88 -12.33
CA ASP A 12 18.80 -6.66 -10.87
C ASP A 12 20.11 -6.24 -10.17
N GLU A 13 21.03 -5.57 -10.87
CA GLU A 13 22.26 -5.07 -10.25
C GLU A 13 22.20 -3.54 -10.15
N LYS A 14 21.98 -3.02 -8.92
CA LYS A 14 22.26 -1.62 -8.58
C LYS A 14 23.78 -1.39 -8.66
N ALA A 15 24.31 -1.32 -9.87
CA ALA A 15 25.74 -1.18 -10.10
C ALA A 15 26.16 0.27 -9.84
N ALA A 16 26.77 0.52 -8.69
CA ALA A 16 27.62 1.70 -8.51
C ALA A 16 28.89 1.50 -9.36
N GLY A 17 28.95 2.18 -10.50
CA GLY A 17 30.12 2.17 -11.37
C GLY A 17 31.19 3.13 -10.84
N MET A 18 32.38 2.62 -10.55
CA MET A 18 33.57 3.43 -10.22
C MET A 18 34.45 3.52 -11.46
N VAL A 19 34.67 4.73 -11.97
CA VAL A 19 35.59 4.96 -13.09
C VAL A 19 36.79 5.77 -12.60
N LEU A 20 37.98 5.19 -12.78
CA LEU A 20 39.27 5.81 -12.50
C LEU A 20 39.79 6.48 -13.76
N TYR A 21 40.07 7.77 -13.68
CA TYR A 21 40.72 8.53 -14.74
C TYR A 21 42.12 8.94 -14.28
N GLN A 22 43.11 8.73 -15.13
CA GLN A 22 44.47 9.20 -14.93
C GLN A 22 44.68 10.45 -15.78
N THR A 23 45.02 11.57 -15.16
CA THR A 23 45.23 12.85 -15.84
C THR A 23 46.66 12.95 -16.38
N SER A 24 46.87 13.80 -17.39
CA SER A 24 48.16 13.98 -18.06
C SER A 24 49.28 14.50 -17.15
N ASP A 25 48.93 15.02 -15.98
CA ASP A 25 49.87 15.47 -14.94
C ASP A 25 50.21 14.37 -13.90
N GLY A 26 49.71 13.14 -14.09
CA GLY A 26 49.96 12.01 -13.19
C GLY A 26 49.01 11.93 -11.99
N SER A 27 48.03 12.81 -11.87
CA SER A 27 47.00 12.74 -10.83
C SER A 27 45.95 11.66 -11.16
N ALA A 28 45.35 11.08 -10.12
CA ALA A 28 44.21 10.16 -10.27
C ALA A 28 42.93 10.89 -9.85
N VAL A 29 41.90 10.82 -10.70
CA VAL A 29 40.56 11.33 -10.42
C VAL A 29 39.60 10.16 -10.35
N ILE A 30 38.92 10.00 -9.22
CA ILE A 30 37.90 8.98 -9.03
C ILE A 30 36.54 9.65 -9.21
N VAL A 31 35.76 9.15 -10.16
CA VAL A 31 34.39 9.61 -10.39
C VAL A 31 33.44 8.49 -9.97
N TYR A 32 32.61 8.79 -8.97
CA TYR A 32 31.53 7.91 -8.56
C TYR A 32 30.25 8.34 -9.28
N GLN A 33 29.65 7.42 -10.03
CA GLN A 33 28.36 7.66 -10.63
C GLN A 33 27.30 6.88 -9.83
N PHE A 34 26.53 7.61 -9.03
CA PHE A 34 25.38 7.06 -8.33
C PHE A 34 24.11 7.35 -9.12
N SER A 35 23.47 6.30 -9.60
CA SER A 35 22.15 6.36 -10.22
C SER A 35 21.11 5.97 -9.17
N PHE A 36 20.27 6.91 -8.74
CA PHE A 36 19.12 6.63 -7.88
C PHE A 36 17.84 6.79 -8.69
N ILE A 37 16.95 5.80 -8.59
CA ILE A 37 15.59 5.91 -9.09
C ILE A 37 14.74 6.43 -7.92
N LEU A 38 14.26 7.68 -8.02
CA LEU A 38 13.23 8.20 -7.12
C LEU A 38 11.88 7.56 -7.50
N ALA A 39 10.99 7.41 -6.52
CA ALA A 39 9.70 6.71 -6.67
C ALA A 39 8.79 7.26 -7.79
N ASP A 40 9.12 8.45 -8.32
CA ASP A 40 8.35 9.15 -9.36
C ASP A 40 9.02 9.07 -10.76
N GLY A 41 10.04 8.22 -10.95
CA GLY A 41 10.62 7.92 -12.27
C GLY A 41 11.59 8.97 -12.84
N ILE A 42 11.95 10.02 -12.10
CA ILE A 42 12.97 10.99 -12.52
C ILE A 42 14.33 10.57 -11.96
N ALA A 43 15.24 10.17 -12.84
CA ALA A 43 16.64 9.89 -12.51
C ALA A 43 17.40 11.23 -12.36
N GLY A 44 17.85 11.54 -11.14
CA GLY A 44 18.77 12.64 -10.88
C GLY A 44 20.19 12.10 -10.67
N ALA A 45 21.15 12.57 -11.47
CA ALA A 45 22.58 12.28 -11.29
C ALA A 45 23.29 13.52 -10.75
N PHE A 46 23.83 13.44 -9.54
CA PHE A 46 24.72 14.47 -9.00
C PHE A 46 26.17 13.98 -9.10
N PRO A 47 27.02 14.61 -9.94
CA PRO A 47 28.45 14.30 -9.92
C PRO A 47 29.08 14.96 -8.69
N ALA A 48 29.49 14.15 -7.71
CA ALA A 48 30.41 14.58 -6.66
C ALA A 48 31.84 14.36 -7.17
N MET A 49 32.57 15.45 -7.46
CA MET A 49 34.01 15.36 -7.78
C MET A 49 34.83 15.66 -6.52
N ILE A 50 35.54 14.66 -6.02
CA ILE A 50 36.53 14.82 -4.95
C ILE A 50 37.90 14.85 -5.60
N LYS A 51 38.58 16.00 -5.54
CA LYS A 51 39.95 16.16 -6.03
C LYS A 51 40.91 15.83 -4.89
N LEU A 52 41.54 14.66 -4.94
CA LEU A 52 42.57 14.25 -3.98
C LEU A 52 43.94 14.64 -4.52
N THR A 53 44.47 15.78 -4.06
CA THR A 53 45.85 16.22 -4.35
C THR A 53 46.79 15.87 -3.20
N GLY A 54 47.86 15.13 -3.48
CA GLY A 54 49.05 15.08 -2.62
C GLY A 54 49.12 13.99 -1.54
N MET A 55 48.37 12.89 -1.64
CA MET A 55 48.47 11.80 -0.66
C MET A 55 49.41 10.68 -1.08
N ASN A 56 50.38 10.38 -0.21
CA ASN A 56 51.32 9.27 -0.34
C ASN A 56 50.58 7.92 -0.34
N MET A 57 50.73 7.15 -1.41
CA MET A 57 49.97 5.95 -1.77
C MET A 57 49.94 4.85 -0.70
N LYS A 58 50.91 4.82 0.23
CA LYS A 58 50.92 3.87 1.36
C LYS A 58 49.99 4.25 2.51
N ARG A 59 49.61 5.54 2.65
CA ARG A 59 48.69 6.02 3.70
C ARG A 59 47.21 5.96 3.27
N LEU A 60 46.94 5.79 1.98
CA LEU A 60 45.59 5.65 1.42
C LEU A 60 44.99 4.26 1.70
N PHE A 61 45.81 3.21 1.68
CA PHE A 61 45.37 1.83 1.91
C PHE A 61 45.00 1.49 3.37
N LEU A 62 45.51 2.25 4.34
CA LEU A 62 45.25 1.99 5.77
C LEU A 62 44.04 2.78 6.32
N GLY A 63 43.69 3.91 5.71
CA GLY A 63 42.51 4.69 6.08
C GLY A 63 41.20 4.20 5.43
N MET A 64 41.30 3.57 4.25
CA MET A 64 40.15 3.16 3.46
C MET A 64 39.52 1.84 3.95
N THR A 65 40.26 1.00 4.66
CA THR A 65 39.73 -0.22 5.32
C THR A 65 38.95 0.06 6.59
N PHE A 66 39.18 1.20 7.26
CA PHE A 66 38.44 1.58 8.48
C PHE A 66 37.17 2.37 8.18
N PHE A 67 37.11 3.09 7.06
CA PHE A 67 35.93 3.85 6.65
C PHE A 67 34.88 3.01 5.91
N LEU A 68 35.27 1.91 5.27
CA LEU A 68 34.33 1.05 4.53
C LEU A 68 33.56 0.07 5.43
N SER A 69 34.05 -0.21 6.65
CA SER A 69 33.37 -1.08 7.62
C SER A 69 32.31 -0.36 8.47
N LEU A 70 32.27 0.99 8.45
CA LEU A 70 31.39 1.78 9.30
C LEU A 70 30.07 2.17 8.64
N VAL A 71 29.91 1.94 7.33
CA VAL A 71 28.73 2.39 6.56
C VAL A 71 27.73 1.27 6.24
N CYS A 72 28.01 0.02 6.66
CA CYS A 72 27.21 -1.15 6.27
C CYS A 72 26.27 -1.69 7.37
N SER A 73 26.25 -1.11 8.57
CA SER A 73 25.46 -1.63 9.69
C SER A 73 24.00 -1.19 9.67
N ASP A 74 23.68 -0.06 9.02
CA ASP A 74 22.39 0.62 9.21
C ASP A 74 21.31 0.28 8.15
N ILE A 75 21.62 -0.56 7.16
CA ILE A 75 20.72 -0.83 6.02
C ILE A 75 19.72 -1.97 6.29
N PHE A 76 19.88 -2.77 7.36
CA PHE A 76 19.06 -3.97 7.61
C PHE A 76 18.11 -3.88 8.82
N ALA A 77 17.64 -2.70 9.19
CA ALA A 77 16.52 -2.55 10.12
C ALA A 77 15.24 -2.19 9.35
N GLN A 78 14.74 -3.11 8.50
CA GLN A 78 13.35 -3.01 8.05
C GLN A 78 12.45 -3.25 9.27
N GLN A 79 11.99 -2.18 9.92
CA GLN A 79 10.90 -2.23 10.89
C GLN A 79 9.66 -2.78 10.18
N THR A 80 9.42 -4.09 10.29
CA THR A 80 8.12 -4.68 9.98
C THR A 80 7.12 -4.14 10.97
N LYS A 81 6.44 -3.04 10.62
CA LYS A 81 5.27 -2.55 11.33
C LYS A 81 4.31 -3.75 11.44
N PRO A 82 3.84 -4.12 12.65
CA PRO A 82 3.00 -5.30 12.79
C PRO A 82 1.81 -5.18 11.82
N ALA A 83 1.61 -6.23 11.02
CA ALA A 83 0.49 -6.29 10.09
C ALA A 83 -0.79 -6.14 10.90
N ARG A 84 -1.57 -5.08 10.66
CA ARG A 84 -2.88 -4.96 11.30
C ARG A 84 -3.72 -6.14 10.83
N GLN A 85 -4.48 -6.73 11.74
CA GLN A 85 -5.39 -7.83 11.44
C GLN A 85 -6.84 -7.37 11.62
N LEU A 86 -7.76 -8.03 10.93
CA LEU A 86 -9.18 -7.89 11.20
C LEU A 86 -9.44 -8.37 12.63
N ARG A 87 -10.12 -7.53 13.42
CA ARG A 87 -10.50 -7.87 14.79
C ARG A 87 -11.86 -8.53 14.79
N GLU A 88 -12.04 -9.55 15.63
CA GLU A 88 -13.36 -10.09 15.91
C GLU A 88 -14.12 -9.18 16.86
N GLY A 89 -15.44 -9.31 16.86
CA GLY A 89 -16.30 -8.56 17.77
C GLY A 89 -17.30 -7.67 17.05
N THR A 90 -17.75 -6.65 17.76
CA THR A 90 -18.78 -5.72 17.29
C THR A 90 -18.13 -4.48 16.71
N HIS A 91 -18.49 -4.15 15.48
CA HIS A 91 -17.98 -3.00 14.75
C HIS A 91 -19.12 -2.04 14.38
N ASN A 92 -18.82 -0.74 14.27
CA ASN A 92 -19.77 0.21 13.69
C ASN A 92 -20.01 -0.13 12.22
N PHE A 93 -21.24 0.10 11.78
CA PHE A 93 -21.68 -0.15 10.43
C PHE A 93 -22.61 0.95 9.95
N THR A 94 -22.34 1.53 8.78
CA THR A 94 -23.11 2.67 8.28
C THR A 94 -23.45 2.56 6.80
N LEU A 95 -24.58 3.15 6.44
CA LEU A 95 -24.94 3.62 5.10
C LEU A 95 -25.03 5.14 5.13
N GLN A 96 -24.42 5.83 4.17
CA GLN A 96 -24.35 7.31 4.15
C GLN A 96 -25.71 8.00 4.25
N TRP A 97 -26.75 7.38 3.65
CA TRP A 97 -28.08 7.96 3.53
C TRP A 97 -28.83 7.97 4.87
N ILE A 98 -28.47 7.07 5.79
CA ILE A 98 -29.11 6.94 7.10
C ILE A 98 -28.48 7.92 8.08
N SER A 99 -27.22 7.69 8.44
CA SER A 99 -26.46 8.55 9.36
C SER A 99 -25.03 8.06 9.53
N TRP A 100 -24.11 9.01 9.70
CA TRP A 100 -22.75 8.76 10.20
C TRP A 100 -22.67 8.78 11.72
N ASP A 101 -23.51 9.60 12.37
CA ASP A 101 -23.50 9.84 13.83
C ASP A 101 -24.25 8.76 14.62
N LYS A 102 -25.16 8.04 13.96
CA LYS A 102 -25.94 6.95 14.55
C LYS A 102 -25.61 5.62 13.86
N PRO A 103 -24.39 5.09 14.02
CA PRO A 103 -24.00 3.86 13.36
C PRO A 103 -24.80 2.67 13.88
N GLY A 104 -25.12 1.77 12.97
CA GLY A 104 -25.52 0.41 13.29
C GLY A 104 -24.33 -0.42 13.75
N LYS A 105 -24.55 -1.73 13.84
CA LYS A 105 -23.54 -2.66 14.33
C LYS A 105 -23.48 -3.89 13.45
N VAL A 106 -22.26 -4.38 13.21
CA VAL A 106 -22.01 -5.71 12.67
C VAL A 106 -21.20 -6.53 13.65
N GLN A 107 -21.54 -7.81 13.75
CA GLN A 107 -20.77 -8.79 14.48
C GLN A 107 -19.89 -9.54 13.49
N ILE A 108 -18.58 -9.51 13.72
CA ILE A 108 -17.58 -10.28 12.97
C ILE A 108 -17.09 -11.43 13.85
N LYS A 109 -17.04 -12.66 13.33
CA LYS A 109 -16.55 -13.84 14.04
C LYS A 109 -15.66 -14.68 13.13
N LYS A 110 -14.49 -15.07 13.62
CA LYS A 110 -13.57 -15.93 12.88
C LYS A 110 -14.10 -17.36 12.82
N GLN A 111 -13.91 -17.99 11.68
CA GLN A 111 -14.25 -19.38 11.42
C GLN A 111 -13.00 -20.27 11.49
N GLN A 112 -13.21 -21.58 11.57
CA GLN A 112 -12.13 -22.57 11.64
C GLN A 112 -11.28 -22.62 10.35
N ASP A 113 -11.88 -22.30 9.20
CA ASP A 113 -11.23 -22.28 7.89
C ASP A 113 -10.41 -21.00 7.64
N GLY A 114 -10.37 -20.08 8.61
CA GLY A 114 -9.66 -18.81 8.50
C GLY A 114 -10.47 -17.67 7.88
N THR A 115 -11.70 -17.93 7.41
CA THR A 115 -12.64 -16.88 7.00
C THR A 115 -13.33 -16.25 8.22
N PHE A 116 -14.15 -15.22 8.00
CA PHE A 116 -14.94 -14.57 9.05
C PHE A 116 -16.40 -14.50 8.63
N THR A 117 -17.33 -14.80 9.53
CA THR A 117 -18.73 -14.41 9.32
C THR A 117 -18.92 -12.94 9.66
N VAL A 118 -19.80 -12.26 8.93
CA VAL A 118 -20.24 -10.89 9.23
C VAL A 118 -21.76 -10.84 9.16
N LYS A 119 -22.39 -10.31 10.21
CA LYS A 119 -23.83 -10.09 10.25
C LYS A 119 -24.18 -8.84 11.03
N GLY A 120 -25.06 -8.02 10.50
CA GLY A 120 -25.56 -6.87 11.23
C GLY A 120 -26.37 -5.90 10.38
N GLU A 121 -26.66 -4.76 10.99
CA GLU A 121 -27.54 -3.77 10.39
C GLU A 121 -27.39 -2.38 10.99
N GLN A 122 -27.87 -1.40 10.24
CA GLN A 122 -28.20 -0.05 10.72
C GLN A 122 -29.66 0.24 10.34
N ARG A 123 -30.38 0.87 11.25
CA ARG A 123 -31.77 1.31 11.06
C ARG A 123 -31.86 2.83 11.14
N GLY A 124 -32.65 3.40 10.25
CA GLY A 124 -33.00 4.82 10.21
C GLY A 124 -34.47 5.07 10.54
N ASN A 125 -34.93 6.26 10.21
CA ASN A 125 -36.35 6.61 10.23
C ASN A 125 -37.06 6.02 9.00
N ASP A 126 -38.39 6.10 8.94
CA ASP A 126 -39.18 5.76 7.74
C ASP A 126 -38.94 4.33 7.20
N GLY A 127 -38.47 3.44 8.07
CA GLY A 127 -38.10 2.06 7.77
C GLY A 127 -36.77 1.91 7.03
N ASP A 128 -35.94 2.96 6.96
CA ASP A 128 -34.65 2.94 6.26
C ASP A 128 -33.70 1.95 6.92
N PHE A 129 -32.89 1.26 6.12
CA PHE A 129 -31.93 0.32 6.65
C PHE A 129 -30.77 0.01 5.70
N VAL A 130 -29.70 -0.50 6.30
CA VAL A 130 -28.73 -1.35 5.61
C VAL A 130 -28.55 -2.62 6.43
N THR A 131 -28.54 -3.77 5.76
CA THR A 131 -28.20 -5.07 6.35
C THR A 131 -27.03 -5.69 5.61
N ILE A 132 -26.26 -6.51 6.32
CA ILE A 132 -25.21 -7.35 5.75
C ILE A 132 -25.24 -8.71 6.42
N ASP A 133 -25.16 -9.78 5.63
CA ASP A 133 -25.06 -11.16 6.10
C ASP A 133 -24.20 -11.97 5.11
N GLY A 134 -23.10 -12.54 5.58
CA GLY A 134 -22.21 -13.33 4.74
C GLY A 134 -20.85 -13.62 5.35
N THR A 135 -19.87 -13.83 4.47
CA THR A 135 -18.50 -14.23 4.82
C THR A 135 -17.49 -13.23 4.28
N LEU A 136 -16.52 -12.84 5.12
CA LEU A 136 -15.35 -12.05 4.77
C LEU A 136 -14.10 -12.94 4.66
N THR A 137 -13.33 -12.72 3.61
CA THR A 137 -11.99 -13.26 3.42
C THR A 137 -11.00 -12.10 3.40
N VAL A 138 -10.03 -12.11 4.31
CA VAL A 138 -9.03 -11.05 4.43
C VAL A 138 -7.92 -11.29 3.41
N VAL A 139 -7.78 -10.40 2.43
CA VAL A 139 -6.67 -10.44 1.44
C VAL A 139 -5.46 -9.71 2.02
N THR A 140 -5.69 -8.50 2.52
CA THR A 140 -4.73 -7.72 3.32
C THR A 140 -5.50 -6.99 4.43
N PHE A 141 -4.81 -6.27 5.34
CA PHE A 141 -5.54 -5.39 6.25
C PHE A 141 -6.38 -4.33 5.51
N ALA A 142 -5.90 -3.87 4.35
CA ALA A 142 -6.55 -2.82 3.60
C ALA A 142 -7.64 -3.35 2.64
N GLU A 143 -7.74 -4.66 2.47
CA GLU A 143 -8.58 -5.28 1.44
C GLU A 143 -9.20 -6.59 1.93
N MET A 144 -10.52 -6.68 1.82
CA MET A 144 -11.28 -7.89 2.11
C MET A 144 -12.26 -8.17 0.98
N THR A 145 -12.43 -9.45 0.68
CA THR A 145 -13.50 -9.93 -0.19
C THR A 145 -14.67 -10.36 0.69
N PHE A 146 -15.87 -9.91 0.34
CA PHE A 146 -17.12 -10.31 0.97
C PHE A 146 -17.92 -11.19 0.01
N THR A 147 -18.51 -12.27 0.50
CA THR A 147 -19.50 -13.06 -0.24
C THR A 147 -20.75 -13.20 0.61
N GLY A 148 -21.89 -12.77 0.08
CA GLY A 148 -23.16 -12.82 0.80
C GLY A 148 -24.15 -11.80 0.29
N LYS A 149 -24.97 -11.30 1.19
CA LYS A 149 -26.08 -10.41 0.90
C LYS A 149 -25.93 -9.07 1.63
N ILE A 150 -26.07 -7.98 0.87
CA ILE A 150 -26.22 -6.61 1.37
C ILE A 150 -27.56 -6.10 0.88
N GLN A 151 -28.38 -5.55 1.76
CA GLN A 151 -29.62 -4.89 1.34
C GLN A 151 -29.64 -3.47 1.87
N THR A 152 -29.96 -2.51 1.02
CA THR A 152 -30.13 -1.10 1.38
C THR A 152 -31.54 -0.65 1.06
N ARG A 153 -32.09 0.22 1.91
CA ARG A 153 -33.33 0.94 1.65
C ARG A 153 -33.21 2.32 2.24
N TYR A 154 -33.55 3.32 1.43
CA TYR A 154 -33.69 4.70 1.86
C TYR A 154 -34.93 5.29 1.20
N ALA A 155 -35.84 5.89 1.97
CA ALA A 155 -37.18 6.28 1.51
C ALA A 155 -37.18 7.15 0.25
N ASN A 156 -36.16 7.99 0.07
CA ASN A 156 -36.06 8.95 -1.02
C ASN A 156 -35.17 8.49 -2.19
N ILE A 157 -34.65 7.26 -2.16
CA ILE A 157 -33.79 6.68 -3.21
C ILE A 157 -34.44 5.40 -3.71
N ASN A 158 -34.28 5.10 -5.01
CA ASN A 158 -34.85 3.90 -5.62
C ASN A 158 -36.36 3.75 -5.34
N LYS A 159 -37.11 4.87 -5.34
CA LYS A 159 -38.55 4.93 -5.00
C LYS A 159 -38.90 4.32 -3.63
N GLY A 160 -37.95 4.27 -2.70
CA GLY A 160 -38.11 3.66 -1.39
C GLY A 160 -38.14 2.12 -1.42
N GLU A 161 -37.80 1.50 -2.55
CA GLU A 161 -37.69 0.04 -2.71
C GLU A 161 -36.33 -0.46 -2.21
N VAL A 162 -36.31 -1.72 -1.78
CA VAL A 162 -35.08 -2.37 -1.32
C VAL A 162 -34.16 -2.61 -2.50
N CYS A 163 -32.92 -2.13 -2.39
CA CYS A 163 -31.84 -2.52 -3.29
C CYS A 163 -31.13 -3.75 -2.73
N ASP A 164 -31.22 -4.87 -3.46
CA ASP A 164 -30.66 -6.16 -3.05
C ASP A 164 -29.36 -6.44 -3.83
N LYS A 165 -28.27 -6.63 -3.08
CA LYS A 165 -26.95 -6.95 -3.61
C LYS A 165 -26.52 -8.29 -3.03
N THR A 166 -26.75 -9.36 -3.78
CA THR A 166 -26.27 -10.71 -3.42
C THR A 166 -25.15 -11.12 -4.36
N GLY A 167 -23.97 -11.44 -3.83
CA GLY A 167 -22.80 -11.77 -4.65
C GLY A 167 -21.48 -11.68 -3.89
N THR A 168 -20.42 -11.47 -4.65
CA THR A 168 -19.06 -11.27 -4.15
C THR A 168 -18.60 -9.84 -4.42
N TYR A 169 -18.11 -9.17 -3.39
CA TYR A 169 -17.82 -7.73 -3.39
C TYR A 169 -16.51 -7.42 -2.65
N HIS A 170 -16.00 -6.20 -2.83
CA HIS A 170 -14.72 -5.78 -2.26
C HIS A 170 -14.90 -4.67 -1.24
N PHE A 171 -14.22 -4.81 -0.11
CA PHE A 171 -14.14 -3.81 0.94
C PHE A 171 -12.70 -3.29 1.04
N LEU A 172 -12.50 -1.99 0.81
CA LEU A 172 -11.19 -1.36 0.85
C LEU A 172 -11.08 -0.27 1.92
N ALA A 173 -9.95 -0.25 2.62
CA ALA A 173 -9.53 0.85 3.48
C ALA A 173 -8.44 1.68 2.78
N LYS A 174 -8.67 2.98 2.62
CA LYS A 174 -7.76 3.90 1.91
C LYS A 174 -7.20 4.97 2.83
N GLY A 175 -5.89 5.24 2.73
CA GLY A 175 -5.21 6.32 3.45
C GLY A 175 -5.36 6.24 4.97
N ALA A 176 -5.77 7.34 5.59
CA ALA A 176 -5.90 7.47 7.05
C ALA A 176 -7.29 7.05 7.61
N ARG A 177 -8.21 6.58 6.75
CA ARG A 177 -9.59 6.21 7.12
C ARG A 177 -9.60 5.07 8.14
N LYS A 178 -10.66 5.02 8.95
CA LYS A 178 -10.85 4.03 10.04
C LYS A 178 -11.99 3.04 9.74
N TYR A 179 -12.22 2.79 8.47
CA TYR A 179 -13.25 1.90 7.96
C TYR A 179 -12.83 1.28 6.63
N TRP A 180 -13.42 0.13 6.32
CA TRP A 180 -13.46 -0.44 4.99
C TRP A 180 -14.76 -0.06 4.31
N ARG A 181 -14.68 0.37 3.04
CA ARG A 181 -15.83 0.75 2.23
C ARG A 181 -16.08 -0.26 1.12
N LEU A 182 -17.33 -0.63 0.89
CA LEU A 182 -17.77 -1.39 -0.28
C LEU A 182 -17.36 -0.67 -1.58
N GLN A 183 -16.72 -1.36 -2.53
CA GLN A 183 -16.28 -0.74 -3.78
C GLN A 183 -17.35 -0.77 -4.88
N GLU A 184 -18.22 -1.76 -4.87
CA GLU A 184 -19.38 -1.89 -5.78
C GLU A 184 -20.54 -1.01 -5.30
N MET A 185 -20.29 0.30 -5.31
CA MET A 185 -21.11 1.31 -4.66
C MET A 185 -22.41 1.63 -5.41
N ASP A 186 -22.61 1.16 -6.64
CA ASP A 186 -23.78 1.56 -7.45
C ASP A 186 -25.11 1.23 -6.76
N ASN A 187 -26.03 2.18 -6.65
CA ASN A 187 -27.36 1.92 -6.14
C ASN A 187 -28.27 1.37 -7.27
N CYS A 188 -29.31 0.61 -6.88
CA CYS A 188 -30.30 0.05 -7.81
C CYS A 188 -31.11 1.12 -8.59
N GLU A 189 -31.16 2.36 -8.10
CA GLU A 189 -31.75 3.49 -8.82
C GLU A 189 -30.99 3.83 -10.12
N GLY A 190 -29.69 3.53 -10.19
CA GLY A 190 -28.81 3.93 -11.28
C GLY A 190 -28.42 5.42 -11.22
N ASN A 191 -28.16 6.02 -12.38
CA ASN A 191 -27.85 7.46 -12.54
C ASN A 191 -26.70 7.99 -11.66
N ASN A 192 -25.68 7.17 -11.39
CA ASN A 192 -24.54 7.50 -10.52
C ASN A 192 -24.91 7.75 -9.05
N VAL A 193 -26.07 7.29 -8.59
CA VAL A 193 -26.39 7.23 -7.16
C VAL A 193 -25.56 6.11 -6.53
N VAL A 194 -24.88 6.41 -5.43
CA VAL A 194 -23.93 5.50 -4.77
C VAL A 194 -24.28 5.25 -3.30
N ASP A 195 -24.09 4.02 -2.86
CA ASP A 195 -24.25 3.57 -1.48
C ASP A 195 -22.86 3.39 -0.84
N TYR A 196 -22.45 4.35 -0.01
CA TYR A 196 -21.28 4.13 0.87
C TYR A 196 -21.69 3.28 2.06
N VAL A 197 -21.43 1.99 1.94
CA VAL A 197 -21.54 1.00 3.02
C VAL A 197 -20.17 0.82 3.67
N ASP A 198 -20.05 1.20 4.94
CA ASP A 198 -18.78 1.22 5.67
C ASP A 198 -18.81 0.30 6.90
N ILE A 199 -17.76 -0.50 7.07
CA ILE A 199 -17.48 -1.31 8.27
C ILE A 199 -16.26 -0.71 8.97
N TYR A 200 -16.38 -0.34 10.24
CA TYR A 200 -15.30 0.33 10.97
C TYR A 200 -14.34 -0.68 11.63
N PHE A 201 -13.08 -0.27 11.85
CA PHE A 201 -12.01 -1.13 12.40
C PHE A 201 -12.22 -1.61 13.83
#